data_AF-A0A9P6CUQ6-F1
#
_entry.id   AF-A0A9P6CUQ6-F1
#
_cell.length_a   1.000
_cell.length_b   1.000
_cell.length_c   1.000
_cell.angle_alpha   90.00
_cell.angle_beta   90.00
_cell.angle_gamma   90.00
#
_symmetry.space_group_name_H-M   'P 1'
#
loop_
_entity.id
_entity.type
_entity.pdbx_description
1 polymer ?
#
loop_
_entity_poly.entity_id
_entity_poly.type
_entity_poly.pdbx_seq_one_letter_code
_entity_poly.pdbx_strand_id
1 'polypeptide(L)' 'MVNPGAFQGSRREFLTAQKELYANAVTDNHVADAVADIQRRYFKRYPITLPHTEEPSTESLANVDDNSADSD' A
#
# COMPACT_ATOMS: atom_id res chain seq x y z
N MET A 1 6.59 25.37 -9.52
CA MET A 1 5.69 24.21 -9.69
C MET A 1 6.01 23.23 -8.58
N VAL A 2 5.06 22.98 -7.66
CA VAL A 2 5.26 22.05 -6.54
C VAL A 2 5.41 20.62 -7.08
N ASN A 3 6.34 19.85 -6.50
CA ASN A 3 6.52 18.44 -6.89
C ASN A 3 5.23 17.67 -6.56
N PRO A 4 4.56 17.05 -7.56
CA PRO A 4 3.30 16.33 -7.34
C PRO A 4 3.46 15.08 -6.46
N GLY A 5 4.69 14.66 -6.17
CA GLY A 5 5.01 13.46 -5.41
C GLY A 5 5.03 12.21 -6.29
N ALA A 6 5.69 11.16 -5.79
CA ALA A 6 5.86 9.90 -6.52
C ALA A 6 4.59 9.02 -6.53
N PHE A 7 3.67 9.24 -5.59
CA PHE A 7 2.42 8.48 -5.47
C PHE A 7 1.22 9.36 -5.80
N GLN A 8 0.39 8.89 -6.72
CA GLN A 8 -0.85 9.53 -7.15
C GLN A 8 -2.01 8.52 -7.10
N GLY A 9 -3.22 8.98 -7.37
CA GLY A 9 -4.41 8.12 -7.44
C GLY A 9 -4.59 7.19 -6.25
N SER A 10 -4.94 5.94 -6.54
CA SER A 10 -5.26 4.91 -5.56
C SER A 10 -4.06 4.54 -4.66
N ARG A 11 -2.83 4.58 -5.19
CA ARG A 11 -1.61 4.32 -4.40
C ARG A 11 -1.44 5.33 -3.28
N ARG A 12 -1.68 6.61 -3.57
CA ARG A 12 -1.61 7.68 -2.57
C ARG A 12 -2.69 7.53 -1.51
N GLU A 13 -3.91 7.18 -1.93
CA GLU A 13 -5.05 6.95 -1.04
C GLU A 13 -4.75 5.80 -0.07
N PHE A 14 -4.27 4.66 -0.59
CA PHE A 14 -3.86 3.52 0.21
C PHE A 14 -2.81 3.90 1.26
N LEU A 15 -1.70 4.53 0.84
CA LEU A 15 -0.60 4.90 1.74
C LEU A 15 -1.04 5.94 2.78
N THR A 16 -1.93 6.86 2.42
CA THR A 16 -2.46 7.85 3.36
C THR A 16 -3.33 7.19 4.42
N ALA A 17 -4.11 6.17 4.05
CA ALA A 17 -4.92 5.41 5.01
C ALA A 17 -4.07 4.64 6.05
N GLN A 18 -2.81 4.31 5.74
CA GLN A 18 -1.92 3.58 6.66
C GLN A 18 -1.25 4.48 7.72
N LYS A 19 -1.42 5.81 7.65
CA LYS A 19 -0.73 6.74 8.55
C LYS A 19 -0.99 6.46 10.03
N GLU A 20 -2.23 6.15 10.39
CA GLU A 20 -2.60 5.84 11.77
C GLU A 20 -1.98 4.54 12.25
N LEU A 21 -2.03 3.48 11.43
CA LEU A 21 -1.37 2.20 11.71
C LEU A 21 0.13 2.39 11.94
N TYR A 22 0.79 3.17 11.08
CA TYR A 22 2.21 3.48 11.24
C TYR A 22 2.48 4.30 12.52
N ALA A 23 1.67 5.32 12.80
CA ALA A 23 1.83 6.16 14.00
C ALA A 23 1.68 5.35 15.30
N ASN A 24 0.72 4.43 15.35
CA ASN A 24 0.55 3.52 16.47
C ASN A 24 1.75 2.60 16.61
N ALA A 25 2.26 2.04 15.49
CA ALA A 25 3.45 1.20 15.50
C ALA A 25 4.72 1.91 15.97
N VAL A 26 4.85 3.22 15.73
CA VAL A 26 5.94 4.04 16.28
C VAL A 26 5.80 4.15 17.80
N THR A 27 4.59 4.40 18.29
CA THR A 27 4.29 4.52 19.71
C THR A 27 4.56 3.20 20.45
N ASP A 28 4.19 2.09 19.83
CA ASP A 28 4.27 0.74 20.41
C ASP A 28 5.58 0.00 20.08
N ASN A 29 6.53 0.69 19.42
CA ASN A 29 7.86 0.18 19.06
C ASN A 29 7.86 -1.11 18.21
N HIS A 30 6.89 -1.27 17.31
CA HIS A 30 6.78 -2.40 16.37
C HIS A 30 6.72 -1.95 14.89
N VAL A 31 7.42 -0.87 14.56
CA VAL A 31 7.41 -0.24 13.22
C VAL A 31 7.77 -1.21 12.10
N ALA A 32 8.74 -2.10 12.31
CA ALA A 32 9.21 -3.03 11.29
C ALA A 32 8.07 -3.96 10.81
N ASP A 33 7.30 -4.52 11.75
CA ASP A 33 6.19 -5.43 11.45
C ASP A 33 5.06 -4.68 10.73
N ALA A 34 4.75 -3.47 11.19
CA ALA A 34 3.75 -2.62 10.55
C ALA A 34 4.14 -2.24 9.12
N VAL A 35 5.40 -1.87 8.88
CA VAL A 35 5.90 -1.56 7.54
C VAL A 35 5.87 -2.79 6.65
N ALA A 36 6.27 -3.96 7.14
CA ALA A 36 6.22 -5.21 6.39
C ALA A 36 4.78 -5.54 5.96
N ASP A 37 3.81 -5.43 6.86
CA ASP A 37 2.40 -5.70 6.55
C ASP A 37 1.78 -4.63 5.61
N ILE A 38 2.18 -3.36 5.72
CA ILE A 38 1.80 -2.32 4.75
C ILE A 38 2.36 -2.67 3.36
N GLN A 39 3.65 -3.03 3.27
CA GLN A 39 4.30 -3.37 2.00
C GLN A 39 3.69 -4.61 1.36
N ARG A 40 3.42 -5.65 2.15
CA ARG A 40 2.75 -6.88 1.70
C ARG A 40 1.40 -6.57 1.06
N ARG A 41 0.53 -5.83 1.76
CA ARG A 41 -0.78 -5.39 1.23
C ARG A 41 -0.66 -4.47 0.03
N TYR A 42 0.33 -3.57 0.03
CA TYR A 42 0.62 -2.71 -1.11
C TYR A 42 0.94 -3.53 -2.36
N PHE A 43 1.81 -4.54 -2.27
CA PHE A 43 2.20 -5.33 -3.43
C PHE A 43 1.12 -6.32 -3.89
N LYS A 44 0.17 -6.72 -3.03
CA LYS A 44 -1.04 -7.43 -3.49
C LYS A 44 -1.93 -6.55 -4.37
N ARG A 45 -2.05 -5.26 -4.03
CA ARG A 45 -2.88 -4.27 -4.76
C ARG A 45 -2.20 -3.67 -5.98
N TYR A 46 -0.88 -3.50 -5.90
CA TYR A 46 -0.05 -2.82 -6.89
C TYR A 46 1.15 -3.73 -7.24
N PRO A 47 0.97 -4.74 -8.10
CA PRO A 47 2.04 -5.65 -8.48
C PRO A 47 3.26 -4.90 -9.03
N ILE A 48 4.46 -5.41 -8.80
CA ILE A 48 5.71 -4.81 -9.34
C ILE A 48 5.76 -4.79 -10.87
N THR A 49 4.93 -5.62 -11.51
CA THR A 49 4.77 -5.67 -12.97
C THR A 49 3.86 -4.57 -13.50
N LEU A 50 3.11 -3.87 -12.64
CA LEU A 50 2.25 -2.74 -13.00
C LEU A 50 3.08 -1.45 -12.97
N PRO A 51 3.27 -0.75 -14.10
CA PRO A 51 4.03 0.50 -14.14
C PRO A 51 3.49 1.55 -13.18
N HIS A 52 4.37 2.34 -12.56
CA HIS A 52 3.96 3.44 -11.68
C HIS A 52 3.18 4.56 -12.38
N THR A 53 3.22 4.60 -13.72
CA THR A 53 2.44 5.54 -14.55
C THR A 53 1.01 5.07 -14.81
N GLU A 54 0.66 3.84 -14.42
CA GLU A 54 -0.62 3.23 -14.68
C GLU A 54 -1.35 2.92 -13.37
N GLU A 55 -2.61 3.34 -13.29
CA GLU A 55 -3.48 3.01 -12.16
C GLU A 55 -4.11 1.63 -12.38
N PRO A 56 -4.14 0.77 -11.35
CA PRO A 56 -4.88 -0.48 -11.45
C PRO A 56 -6.37 -0.20 -11.65
N SER A 57 -7.06 -1.10 -12.33
CA SER A 57 -8.51 -1.01 -12.48
C SER A 57 -9.19 -1.17 -11.11
N THR A 58 -10.35 -0.51 -10.95
CA THR A 58 -11.17 -0.65 -9.74
C THR A 58 -11.58 -2.11 -9.50
N GLU A 59 -11.85 -2.86 -10.58
CA GLU A 59 -12.17 -4.29 -10.51
C GLU A 59 -11.00 -5.12 -9.99
N SER A 60 -9.77 -4.84 -10.45
CA SER A 60 -8.56 -5.51 -9.94
C SER A 60 -8.41 -5.27 -8.45
N LEU A 61 -8.54 -4.01 -7.99
CA LEU A 61 -8.44 -3.66 -6.58
C LEU A 61 -9.55 -4.27 -5.71
N ALA A 62 -10.77 -4.43 -6.24
CA ALA A 62 -11.89 -5.02 -5.51
C ALA A 62 -11.72 -6.53 -5.27
N ASN A 63 -10.96 -7.20 -6.12
CA ASN A 63 -10.67 -8.64 -6.00
C ASN A 63 -9.47 -8.95 -5.10
N VAL A 64 -8.78 -7.93 -4.58
CA VAL A 64 -7.62 -8.13 -3.69
C VAL A 64 -8.09 -8.36 -2.26
N ASP A 65 -7.75 -9.53 -1.72
CA ASP A 65 -7.87 -9.81 -0.29
C ASP A 65 -6.52 -9.58 0.42
N ASP A 66 -6.44 -8.47 1.16
CA ASP A 66 -5.27 -8.10 1.96
C ASP A 66 -4.95 -9.11 3.07
N ASN A 67 -5.94 -9.88 3.54
CA ASN A 67 -5.80 -10.83 4.65
C ASN A 67 -5.45 -12.24 4.18
N SER A 68 -5.55 -12.51 2.88
CA SER A 68 -5.14 -13.79 2.31
C SER A 68 -3.67 -14.08 2.61
N ALA A 69 -3.35 -15.34 2.83
CA ALA A 69 -1.98 -15.81 2.90
C ALA A 69 -1.24 -15.48 1.59
N ASP A 70 0.07 -15.22 1.68
CA ASP A 70 0.89 -15.08 0.50
C ASP A 70 1.14 -16.46 -0.10
N SER A 71 1.07 -16.56 -1.43
CA SER A 71 1.37 -17.80 -2.14
C SER A 71 2.87 -18.07 -2.12
N ASP A 72 3.27 -19.33 -1.92
CA ASP A 72 4.66 -19.82 -2.06
C ASP A 72 5.18 -19.74 -3.50
#